data_AF-A0A1I1QXI0-F1
#
_entry.id   AF-A0A1I1QXI0-F1
#
_cell.length_a   1.000
_cell.length_b   1.000
_cell.length_c   1.000
_cell.angle_alpha   90.00
_cell.angle_beta   90.00
_cell.angle_gamma   90.00
#
_symmetry.space_group_name_H-M   'P 1'
#
loop_
_entity.id
_entity.type
_entity.pdbx_description
1 polymer ?
#
loop_
_entity_poly.entity_id
_entity_poly.type
_entity_poly.pdbx_seq_one_letter_code
_entity_poly.pdbx_strand_id
1 'polypeptide(L)'
;MATITIRNLPDDLLERIKAKAAATGRSVQDEVRNHLQQHYSHGAEILDNRSTQIRQPATLSVANSRKTANLDADAALNASVEETDRHRK
;
A
#
# COMPACT_ATOMS: atom_id res chain seq x y z
N MET A 1 -30.08 -18.22 -14.76
CA MET A 1 -29.87 -17.72 -13.38
C MET A 1 -29.25 -18.82 -12.55
N ALA A 2 -28.16 -18.54 -11.85
CA ALA A 2 -27.59 -19.51 -10.90
C ALA A 2 -28.32 -19.38 -9.55
N THR A 3 -28.56 -20.50 -8.88
CA THR A 3 -29.17 -20.56 -7.55
C THR A 3 -28.19 -21.19 -6.59
N ILE A 4 -28.01 -20.59 -5.41
CA ILE A 4 -27.14 -21.09 -4.36
C ILE A 4 -27.99 -21.35 -3.12
N THR A 5 -27.81 -22.51 -2.51
CA THR A 5 -28.43 -22.84 -1.21
C THR A 5 -27.36 -22.80 -0.13
N ILE A 6 -27.55 -21.96 0.87
CA ILE A 6 -26.68 -21.90 2.04
C ILE A 6 -27.36 -22.68 3.17
N ARG A 7 -26.69 -23.74 3.65
CA ARG A 7 -27.19 -24.60 4.75
C ARG A 7 -26.46 -24.27 6.04
N ASN A 8 -27.10 -24.56 7.17
CA ASN A 8 -26.54 -24.38 8.52
C ASN A 8 -26.03 -22.95 8.76
N LEU A 9 -26.80 -21.96 8.31
CA LEU A 9 -26.50 -20.57 8.61
C LEU A 9 -26.75 -20.32 10.09
N PRO A 10 -25.80 -19.76 10.86
CA PRO A 10 -26.06 -19.40 12.25
C PRO A 10 -27.26 -18.45 12.34
N ASP A 11 -28.15 -18.70 13.30
CA ASP A 11 -29.39 -17.93 13.44
C ASP A 11 -29.11 -16.44 13.65
N ASP A 12 -28.10 -16.10 14.44
CA ASP A 12 -27.68 -14.72 14.66
C ASP A 12 -27.28 -14.01 13.35
N LEU A 13 -26.65 -14.74 12.41
CA LEU A 13 -26.29 -14.17 11.12
C LEU A 13 -27.53 -13.95 10.25
N LEU A 14 -28.45 -14.91 10.26
CA LEU A 14 -29.72 -14.78 9.54
C LEU A 14 -30.52 -13.56 10.03
N GLU A 15 -30.62 -13.38 11.35
CA GLU A 15 -31.32 -12.24 11.95
C GLU A 15 -30.66 -10.91 11.60
N ARG A 16 -29.33 -10.83 11.61
CA ARG A 16 -28.61 -9.63 11.15
C ARG A 16 -28.88 -9.30 9.69
N ILE A 17 -28.94 -10.31 8.81
CA ILE A 17 -29.25 -10.11 7.38
C ILE A 17 -30.70 -9.61 7.24
N LYS A 18 -31.66 -10.20 7.95
CA LYS A 18 -33.07 -9.76 7.94
C LYS A 18 -33.20 -8.31 8.40
N ALA A 19 -32.58 -7.95 9.51
CA ALA A 19 -32.61 -6.59 10.05
C ALA A 19 -32.05 -5.58 9.03
N LYS A 20 -30.93 -5.92 8.38
CA LYS A 20 -30.34 -5.07 7.35
C LYS A 20 -31.22 -4.95 6.11
N ALA A 21 -31.82 -6.05 5.65
CA ALA A 21 -32.73 -6.07 4.52
C ALA A 21 -33.98 -5.22 4.79
N ALA A 22 -34.54 -5.30 6.00
CA ALA A 22 -35.65 -4.47 6.44
C ALA A 22 -35.27 -2.97 6.45
N ALA A 23 -34.08 -2.63 6.94
CA ALA A 23 -33.58 -1.25 6.97
C ALA A 23 -33.37 -0.65 5.57
N THR A 24 -33.04 -1.46 4.57
CA THR A 24 -32.84 -1.02 3.18
C THR A 24 -34.08 -1.16 2.32
N GLY A 25 -35.19 -1.68 2.86
CA GLY A 25 -36.43 -1.95 2.12
C GLY A 25 -36.28 -3.03 1.05
N ARG A 26 -35.37 -4.00 1.24
CA ARG A 26 -35.05 -5.07 0.29
C ARG A 26 -35.50 -6.43 0.80
N SER A 27 -35.61 -7.40 -0.11
CA SER A 27 -35.73 -8.80 0.27
C SER A 27 -34.41 -9.31 0.85
N VAL A 28 -34.48 -10.35 1.69
CA VAL A 28 -33.29 -11.02 2.23
C VAL A 28 -32.39 -11.54 1.11
N GLN A 29 -32.98 -12.10 0.04
CA GLN A 29 -32.23 -12.61 -1.10
C GLN A 29 -31.50 -11.50 -1.86
N ASP A 30 -32.15 -10.35 -2.06
CA ASP A 30 -31.53 -9.22 -2.76
C ASP A 30 -30.42 -8.58 -1.92
N GLU A 31 -30.59 -8.52 -0.60
CA GLU A 31 -29.54 -8.02 0.30
C GLU A 31 -28.32 -8.94 0.29
N VAL A 32 -28.52 -10.27 0.33
CA VAL A 32 -27.42 -11.25 0.19
C VAL A 32 -26.75 -11.12 -1.17
N ARG A 33 -27.52 -10.98 -2.26
CA ARG A 33 -26.96 -10.79 -3.61
C ARG A 33 -26.12 -9.53 -3.68
N ASN A 34 -26.65 -8.40 -3.19
CA ASN A 34 -25.93 -7.14 -3.17
C ASN A 34 -24.64 -7.22 -2.36
N HIS A 35 -24.68 -7.90 -1.20
CA HIS A 35 -23.49 -8.09 -0.37
C HIS A 35 -22.42 -8.92 -1.07
N LEU A 36 -22.80 -10.03 -1.72
CA LEU A 36 -21.88 -10.85 -2.51
C LEU A 36 -21.31 -10.06 -3.68
N GLN A 37 -22.14 -9.32 -4.42
CA GLN A 37 -21.68 -8.50 -5.53
C GLN A 37 -20.64 -7.46 -5.07
N GLN A 38 -20.92 -6.73 -4.00
CA GLN A 38 -19.97 -5.77 -3.44
C GLN A 38 -18.64 -6.43 -3.06
N HIS A 39 -18.67 -7.60 -2.42
CA HIS A 39 -17.45 -8.29 -1.99
C HIS A 39 -16.60 -8.79 -3.17
N TYR A 40 -17.21 -9.32 -4.22
CA TYR A 40 -16.49 -9.89 -5.36
C TYR A 40 -16.15 -8.87 -6.45
N SER A 41 -16.89 -7.75 -6.55
CA SER A 41 -16.52 -6.65 -7.46
C SER A 41 -15.17 -6.03 -7.09
N HIS A 42 -14.85 -5.92 -5.80
CA HIS A 42 -13.53 -5.43 -5.35
C HIS A 42 -12.40 -6.44 -5.59
N GLY A 43 -12.69 -7.75 -5.56
CA GLY A 43 -11.69 -8.79 -5.81
C GLY A 43 -11.27 -8.89 -7.28
N ALA A 44 -12.19 -8.63 -8.21
CA ALA A 44 -11.91 -8.66 -9.64
C ALA A 44 -10.90 -7.57 -10.07
N GLU A 45 -10.97 -6.38 -9.45
CA GLU A 45 -10.07 -5.25 -9.74
C GLU A 45 -8.61 -5.53 -9.29
N ILE A 46 -8.44 -6.30 -8.22
CA ILE A 46 -7.11 -6.65 -7.69
C ILE A 46 -6.43 -7.76 -8.52
N LEU A 47 -7.23 -8.65 -9.13
CA LEU A 47 -6.70 -9.74 -9.95
C LEU A 47 -6.17 -9.24 -11.31
N ASP A 48 -6.81 -8.23 -11.90
CA ASP A 48 -6.40 -7.70 -13.21
C ASP A 48 -5.04 -6.97 -13.16
N ASN A 49 -4.76 -6.26 -12.06
CA ASN A 49 -3.51 -5.53 -11.85
C ASN A 49 -2.27 -6.42 -11.62
N ARG A 50 -2.43 -7.71 -11.27
CA ARG A 50 -1.29 -8.62 -11.07
C ARG A 50 -0.80 -9.26 -12.38
N SER A 51 -1.63 -9.29 -13.41
CA SER A 51 -1.29 -9.85 -14.73
C SER A 51 -0.31 -8.97 -15.52
N THR A 52 -0.31 -7.66 -15.29
CA THR A 52 0.45 -6.68 -16.09
C THR A 52 1.84 -6.38 -15.56
N GLN A 53 2.16 -6.73 -14.31
CA GLN A 53 3.42 -6.41 -13.64
C GLN A 53 4.45 -7.56 -13.64
N ILE A 54 4.40 -8.47 -14.61
CA ILE A 54 5.42 -9.52 -14.80
C ILE A 54 5.98 -9.43 -16.22
N ARG A 55 6.35 -8.24 -16.71
CA ARG A 55 7.08 -8.09 -17.99
C ARG A 55 8.01 -6.88 -17.99
N GLN A 56 9.04 -6.88 -17.14
CA GLN A 56 10.26 -6.12 -17.46
C GLN A 56 11.49 -6.99 -17.19
N PRO A 57 12.28 -7.37 -18.22
CA PRO A 57 13.57 -7.97 -17.99
C PRO A 57 14.48 -6.88 -17.42
N ALA A 58 14.93 -7.05 -16.17
CA ALA A 58 15.93 -6.18 -15.59
C ALA A 58 17.22 -6.27 -16.43
N THR A 59 17.54 -5.21 -17.17
CA THR A 59 18.84 -5.06 -17.82
C THR A 59 19.83 -4.51 -16.80
N LEU A 60 20.69 -5.38 -16.28
CA LEU A 60 21.83 -5.00 -15.44
C LEU A 60 22.86 -4.24 -16.31
N SER A 61 22.84 -2.90 -16.23
CA SER A 61 23.90 -2.07 -16.81
C SER A 61 24.98 -1.83 -15.76
N VAL A 62 26.11 -2.52 -15.89
CA VAL A 62 27.30 -2.32 -15.05
C VAL A 62 28.21 -1.30 -15.74
N ALA A 63 28.13 -0.04 -15.32
CA ALA A 63 29.09 0.99 -15.74
C ALA A 63 30.30 1.00 -14.80
N ASN A 64 31.47 0.69 -15.36
CA ASN A 64 32.75 0.66 -14.66
C ASN A 64 33.36 2.08 -14.64
N SER A 65 33.11 2.84 -13.57
CA SER A 65 33.73 4.17 -13.40
C SER A 65 35.13 4.05 -12.82
N ARG A 66 36.15 4.04 -13.68
CA ARG A 66 37.49 4.51 -13.31
C ARG A 66 37.62 5.97 -13.71
N LYS A 67 38.49 6.69 -12.97
CA LYS A 67 39.14 7.96 -13.34
C LYS A 67 38.27 9.19 -12.99
N THR A 68 38.66 10.15 -12.15
CA THR A 68 39.98 10.68 -11.74
C THR A 68 39.91 11.20 -10.29
N ALA A 69 40.90 10.86 -9.46
CA ALA A 69 41.27 11.69 -8.33
C ALA A 69 42.03 12.90 -8.88
N ASN A 70 41.41 14.08 -8.89
CA ASN A 70 42.13 15.35 -8.95
C ASN A 70 41.21 16.48 -8.52
N LEU A 71 41.37 16.93 -7.28
CA LEU A 71 41.07 18.30 -6.88
C LEU A 71 42.22 18.75 -5.99
N ASP A 72 43.17 19.42 -6.64
CA ASP A 72 44.05 20.46 -6.13
C ASP A 72 43.37 21.27 -5.00
N ALA A 73 43.98 21.36 -3.83
CA ALA A 73 44.95 22.38 -3.41
C ALA A 73 44.31 23.77 -3.18
N ASP A 74 44.62 24.30 -2.00
CA ASP A 74 44.54 25.70 -1.59
C ASP A 74 43.16 26.38 -1.52
N ALA A 75 42.59 26.41 -0.31
CA ALA A 75 41.83 27.57 0.14
C ALA A 75 41.83 27.71 1.68
N ALA A 76 42.78 28.52 2.15
CA ALA A 76 42.62 29.49 3.22
C ALA A 76 42.29 28.98 4.65
N LEU A 77 43.37 28.74 5.39
CA LEU A 77 43.50 29.10 6.81
C LEU A 77 43.16 30.58 7.01
N ASN A 78 41.96 30.92 7.48
CA ASN A 78 41.75 32.04 8.41
C ASN A 78 40.29 32.13 8.89
N ALA A 79 40.06 31.91 10.19
CA ALA A 79 39.07 32.64 10.98
C ALA A 79 39.28 32.33 12.47
N SER A 80 40.11 33.17 13.09
CA SER A 80 39.96 33.73 14.44
C SER A 80 39.06 32.97 15.43
N VAL A 81 39.68 32.20 16.31
CA VAL A 81 39.13 31.91 17.63
C VAL A 81 39.88 32.80 18.63
N GLU A 82 39.38 34.03 18.81
CA GLU A 82 39.56 34.76 20.06
C GLU A 82 38.75 34.01 21.12
N GLU A 83 39.33 32.98 21.72
CA GLU A 83 38.78 32.38 22.93
C GLU A 83 39.27 33.20 24.13
N THR A 84 38.32 34.00 24.60
CA THR A 84 38.37 34.82 25.79
C THR A 84 38.69 33.97 27.01
N ASP A 85 39.82 34.32 27.63
CA ASP A 85 39.97 34.52 29.07
C ASP A 85 39.18 33.57 29.99
N ARG A 86 39.85 32.48 30.38
CA ARG A 86 39.55 31.79 31.64
C ARG A 86 40.80 31.74 32.52
N HIS A 87 40.85 32.67 33.47
CA HIS A 87 41.13 32.43 34.89
C HIS A 87 42.36 31.56 35.22
N ARG A 88 43.45 32.19 35.69
CA ARG A 88 43.97 31.94 37.06
C ARG A 88 45.20 32.77 37.44
N LYS A 89 45.01 33.45 38.59
CA LYS A 89 45.98 33.91 39.61
C LYS A 89 46.82 35.16 39.33
#